data_AF-A0A660UJH0-F1
#
_entry.id   AF-A0A660UJH0-F1
#
_cell.length_a   1.000
_cell.length_b   1.000
_cell.length_c   1.000
_cell.angle_alpha   90.00
_cell.angle_beta   90.00
_cell.angle_gamma   90.00
#
_symmetry.space_group_name_H-M   'P 1'
#
loop_
_entity.id
_entity.type
_entity.pdbx_description
1 polymer ?
#
loop_
_entity_poly.entity_id
_entity_poly.type
_entity_poly.pdbx_seq_one_letter_code
_entity_poly.pdbx_strand_id
1 'polypeptide(L)'
;MSTVKENTPESKSIIEVMEYCQVQDLPARVVGKWVWVEFESKPDAEVRQGLKDMGFRWSRRRGQWAYNCGNSSRPARSYRPWDKYQTTMLSDYVNTGLGV
;
A
#
# COMPACT_ATOMS: atom_id res chain seq x y z
N MET A 1 -5.33 21.32 -30.13
CA MET A 1 -3.99 20.78 -29.78
C MET A 1 -4.15 19.95 -28.52
N SER A 2 -4.42 18.66 -28.67
CA SER A 2 -4.68 17.76 -27.56
C SER A 2 -3.36 17.17 -27.08
N THR A 3 -2.89 17.58 -25.92
CA THR A 3 -1.68 17.04 -25.29
C THR A 3 -1.91 15.59 -24.85
N VAL A 4 -1.25 14.70 -25.58
CA VAL A 4 -0.84 13.36 -25.17
C VAL A 4 -0.26 13.41 -23.75
N LYS A 5 -0.75 12.59 -22.82
CA LYS A 5 -0.06 12.30 -21.55
C LYS A 5 0.07 10.78 -21.39
N GLU A 6 1.25 10.34 -21.81
CA GLU A 6 2.07 9.27 -21.23
C GLU A 6 1.40 8.16 -20.43
N ASN A 7 1.57 6.96 -20.98
CA ASN A 7 1.48 5.63 -20.38
C ASN A 7 2.16 5.62 -18.99
N THR A 8 1.40 5.89 -17.94
CA THR A 8 1.80 5.69 -16.54
C THR A 8 1.17 4.37 -16.11
N PRO A 9 1.88 3.42 -15.47
CA PRO A 9 1.23 2.25 -14.91
C PRO A 9 0.13 2.75 -13.96
N GLU A 10 -1.13 2.48 -14.31
CA GLU A 10 -2.29 2.98 -13.58
C GLU A 10 -2.09 2.62 -12.10
N SER A 11 -1.90 3.65 -11.26
CA SER A 11 -1.79 3.45 -9.83
C SER A 11 -3.16 2.98 -9.34
N LYS A 12 -3.25 1.68 -9.07
CA LYS A 12 -4.43 1.02 -8.50
C LYS A 12 -4.95 1.80 -7.31
N SER A 13 -6.28 1.86 -7.22
CA SER A 13 -6.95 2.59 -6.15
C SER A 13 -6.62 1.96 -4.79
N ILE A 14 -6.74 2.75 -3.72
CA ILE A 14 -6.56 2.23 -2.37
C ILE A 14 -7.52 1.08 -2.05
N ILE A 15 -8.73 1.09 -2.61
CA ILE A 15 -9.73 0.03 -2.42
C ILE A 15 -9.24 -1.27 -3.04
N GLU A 16 -8.80 -1.25 -4.29
CA GLU A 16 -8.29 -2.44 -5.00
C GLU A 16 -7.07 -3.04 -4.29
N VAL A 17 -6.18 -2.18 -3.77
CA VAL A 17 -5.01 -2.63 -3.00
C VAL A 17 -5.42 -3.28 -1.68
N MET A 18 -6.41 -2.72 -0.99
CA MET A 18 -6.91 -3.27 0.28
C MET A 18 -7.66 -4.58 0.06
N GLU A 19 -8.46 -4.69 -1.00
CA GLU A 19 -9.13 -5.93 -1.39
C GLU A 19 -8.11 -7.02 -1.73
N TYR A 20 -7.06 -6.71 -2.50
CA TYR A 20 -5.96 -7.65 -2.73
C TYR A 20 -5.31 -8.12 -1.43
N CYS A 21 -5.02 -7.19 -0.51
CA CYS A 21 -4.49 -7.54 0.80
C CYS A 21 -5.45 -8.42 1.61
N GLN A 22 -6.76 -8.21 1.50
CA GLN A 22 -7.76 -9.04 2.17
C GLN A 22 -7.82 -10.45 1.60
N VAL A 23 -7.86 -10.59 0.27
CA VAL A 23 -7.91 -11.89 -0.40
C VAL A 23 -6.66 -12.73 -0.11
N GLN A 24 -5.52 -12.06 0.03
CA GLN A 24 -4.22 -12.68 0.31
C GLN A 24 -3.91 -12.80 1.82
N ASP A 25 -4.88 -12.46 2.70
CA ASP A 25 -4.74 -12.45 4.16
C ASP A 25 -3.48 -11.72 4.65
N LEU A 26 -3.19 -10.58 4.02
CA LEU A 26 -2.00 -9.79 4.31
C LEU A 26 -2.23 -8.85 5.50
N PRO A 27 -1.26 -8.72 6.41
CA PRO A 27 -1.29 -7.77 7.53
C PRO A 27 -1.08 -6.32 7.03
N ALA A 28 -2.08 -5.79 6.35
CA ALA A 28 -2.07 -4.48 5.72
C ALA A 28 -2.72 -3.40 6.58
N ARG A 29 -2.21 -2.17 6.47
CA ARG A 29 -2.76 -0.97 7.10
C ARG A 29 -2.66 0.22 6.18
N VAL A 30 -3.67 1.08 6.22
CA VAL A 30 -3.63 2.39 5.56
C VAL A 30 -3.04 3.39 6.53
N VAL A 31 -2.02 4.12 6.10
CA VAL A 31 -1.45 5.24 6.85
C VAL A 31 -1.51 6.47 5.96
N GLY A 32 -2.44 7.39 6.24
CA GLY A 32 -2.69 8.55 5.39
C GLY A 32 -3.11 8.15 3.96
N LYS A 33 -2.18 8.24 2.99
CA LYS A 33 -2.40 7.90 1.57
C LYS A 33 -1.58 6.69 1.10
N TRP A 34 -1.01 5.93 2.03
CA TRP A 34 -0.14 4.78 1.74
C TRP A 34 -0.70 3.52 2.37
N VAL A 35 -0.58 2.40 1.66
CA VAL A 35 -0.85 1.07 2.24
C VAL A 35 0.49 0.47 2.65
N TRP A 36 0.60 0.06 3.91
CA TRP A 36 1.77 -0.57 4.49
C TRP A 36 1.45 -2.01 4.83
N VAL A 37 2.37 -2.93 4.54
CA VAL A 37 2.26 -4.35 4.90
C VAL A 37 3.49 -4.74 5.71
N GLU A 38 3.26 -5.31 6.88
CA GLU A 38 4.28 -5.71 7.84
C GLU A 38 4.15 -7.19 8.17
N PHE A 39 5.19 -7.97 7.87
CA PHE A 39 5.22 -9.39 8.19
C PHE A 39 6.09 -9.64 9.42
N GLU A 40 5.67 -10.56 10.28
CA GLU A 40 6.46 -10.98 11.46
C GLU A 40 7.73 -11.73 11.05
N SER A 41 7.65 -12.50 9.97
CA SER A 41 8.74 -13.27 9.41
C SER A 41 8.86 -13.02 7.90
N LYS A 42 9.96 -13.46 7.28
CA LYS A 42 10.19 -13.27 5.84
C LYS A 42 9.09 -14.01 5.06
N PRO A 43 8.22 -13.31 4.32
CA PRO A 43 7.16 -13.96 3.56
C PRO A 43 7.73 -14.77 2.40
N ASP A 44 6.94 -15.71 1.92
CA ASP A 44 7.30 -16.58 0.81
C ASP A 44 7.69 -15.80 -0.44
N ALA A 45 8.47 -16.46 -1.31
CA ALA A 45 8.90 -15.85 -2.56
C ALA A 45 7.72 -15.43 -3.44
N GLU A 46 6.66 -16.23 -3.45
CA GLU A 46 5.42 -15.96 -4.19
C GLU A 46 4.70 -14.71 -3.68
N VAL A 47 4.48 -14.58 -2.37
CA VAL A 47 3.88 -13.38 -1.75
C VAL A 47 4.71 -12.14 -2.07
N ARG A 48 6.04 -12.23 -1.97
CA ARG A 48 6.94 -11.11 -2.31
C ARG A 48 6.88 -10.73 -3.78
N GLN A 49 6.67 -11.70 -4.66
CA GLN A 49 6.53 -11.46 -6.09
C GLN A 49 5.17 -10.81 -6.38
N GLY A 50 4.08 -11.34 -5.83
CA GLY A 50 2.74 -10.76 -5.93
C GLY A 50 2.67 -9.31 -5.44
N LEU A 51 3.33 -9.00 -4.32
CA LEU A 51 3.46 -7.62 -3.84
C LEU A 51 4.17 -6.71 -4.84
N LYS A 52 5.27 -7.17 -5.46
CA LYS A 52 5.99 -6.38 -6.48
C LYS A 52 5.15 -6.19 -7.74
N ASP A 53 4.48 -7.24 -8.19
CA ASP A 53 3.63 -7.22 -9.38
C ASP A 53 2.44 -6.29 -9.18
N MET A 54 1.90 -6.26 -7.96
CA MET A 54 0.87 -5.30 -7.54
C MET A 54 1.40 -3.86 -7.50
N GLY A 55 2.72 -3.67 -7.32
CA GLY A 55 3.39 -2.36 -7.30
C GLY A 55 3.89 -1.90 -5.93
N PHE A 56 3.86 -2.77 -4.91
CA PHE A 56 4.45 -2.48 -3.62
C PHE A 56 5.97 -2.38 -3.71
N ARG A 57 6.55 -1.50 -2.89
CA ARG A 57 7.99 -1.30 -2.77
C ARG A 57 8.46 -1.65 -1.37
N TRP A 58 9.53 -2.41 -1.29
CA TRP A 58 10.17 -2.74 -0.02
C TRP A 58 10.91 -1.53 0.56
N SER A 59 10.56 -1.13 1.79
CA SER A 59 11.26 -0.09 2.53
C SER A 59 12.33 -0.70 3.43
N ARG A 60 13.57 -0.79 2.93
CA ARG A 60 14.72 -1.33 3.70
C ARG A 60 14.91 -0.66 5.06
N ARG A 61 14.62 0.64 5.15
CA ARG A 61 14.74 1.41 6.39
C ARG A 61 13.68 1.06 7.43
N ARG A 62 12.49 0.65 6.98
CA ARG A 62 11.33 0.42 7.84
C ARG A 62 11.02 -1.06 8.03
N GLY A 63 11.64 -1.94 7.25
CA GLY A 63 11.38 -3.37 7.30
C GLY A 63 9.96 -3.74 6.84
N GLN A 64 9.35 -2.93 5.97
CA GLN A 64 7.94 -3.08 5.58
C GLN A 64 7.74 -2.77 4.10
N TRP A 65 6.69 -3.34 3.52
CA TRP A 65 6.25 -3.04 2.16
C TRP A 65 5.33 -1.83 2.15
N ALA A 66 5.44 -1.00 1.13
CA ALA A 66 4.62 0.20 0.97
C ALA A 66 4.09 0.32 -0.46
N TYR A 67 2.80 0.56 -0.59
CA TYR A 67 2.14 0.97 -1.83
C TYR A 67 1.76 2.44 -1.75
N ASN A 68 1.98 3.16 -2.85
CA ASN A 68 1.64 4.57 -2.95
C ASN A 68 0.36 4.74 -3.77
N CYS A 69 -0.78 4.92 -3.08
CA CYS A 69 -2.09 5.11 -3.72
C CYS A 69 -2.32 6.54 -4.24
N GLY A 70 -1.31 7.40 -4.27
CA GLY A 70 -1.45 8.80 -4.70
C GLY A 70 -0.19 9.40 -5.30
N ASN A 71 -0.23 10.71 -5.56
CA ASN A 71 0.89 11.42 -6.19
C ASN A 71 2.20 11.18 -5.45
N SER A 72 3.24 10.86 -6.22
CA SER A 72 4.63 10.74 -5.74
C SER A 72 4.98 11.88 -4.78
N SER A 73 5.03 11.54 -3.50
CA SER A 73 5.38 12.47 -2.44
C SER A 73 6.81 12.19 -2.00
N ARG A 74 7.52 13.23 -1.54
CA ARG A 74 8.88 13.06 -1.04
C ARG A 74 8.87 12.04 0.11
N PRO A 75 9.78 11.05 0.12
CA PRO A 75 9.79 10.05 1.18
C PRO A 75 10.00 10.73 2.53
N ALA A 76 9.14 10.41 3.51
CA ALA A 76 9.29 10.88 4.89
C ALA A 76 10.57 10.28 5.50
N ARG A 77 11.65 11.06 5.52
CA ARG A 77 12.98 10.66 6.03
C ARG A 77 13.16 10.97 7.52
N SER A 78 12.42 11.91 8.08
CA SER A 78 12.66 12.38 9.45
C SER A 78 11.70 11.81 10.50
N TYR A 79 10.59 11.19 10.08
CA TYR A 79 9.55 10.66 10.96
C TYR A 79 8.95 9.38 10.39
N ARG A 80 8.22 8.59 11.18
CA ARG A 80 7.45 7.46 10.64
C ARG A 80 6.04 7.91 10.27
N PRO A 81 5.49 7.53 9.09
CA PRO A 81 4.17 7.97 8.67
C PRO A 81 3.09 7.72 9.71
N TRP A 82 3.14 6.59 10.41
CA TRP A 82 2.18 6.23 11.46
C TRP A 82 2.34 7.03 12.76
N ASP A 83 3.44 7.76 12.94
CA ASP A 83 3.60 8.71 14.06
C ASP A 83 2.88 10.04 13.77
N LYS A 84 2.56 10.33 12.49
CA LYS A 84 2.04 11.63 12.04
C LYS A 84 0.63 11.54 11.46
N TYR A 85 0.32 10.47 10.76
CA TYR A 85 -0.94 10.28 10.06
C TYR A 85 -1.79 9.23 10.76
N GLN A 86 -3.11 9.37 10.62
CA GLN A 86 -4.04 8.36 11.07
C GLN A 86 -3.76 7.02 10.38
N THR A 87 -3.78 5.97 11.18
CA THR A 87 -3.62 4.59 10.75
C THR A 87 -4.96 3.90 10.85
N THR A 88 -5.40 3.27 9.75
CA THR A 88 -6.62 2.46 9.68
C THR A 88 -6.21 1.05 9.30
N MET A 89 -6.57 0.06 10.12
CA MET A 89 -6.26 -1.33 9.82
C MET A 89 -7.17 -1.87 8.72
N LEU A 90 -6.73 -2.93 8.02
CA LEU A 90 -7.54 -3.62 7.03
C LEU A 90 -8.89 -4.10 7.60
N SER A 91 -8.87 -4.65 8.81
CA SER A 91 -10.08 -5.07 9.54
C SER A 91 -11.10 -3.94 9.71
N ASP A 92 -10.63 -2.74 10.01
CA ASP A 92 -11.51 -1.59 10.25
C ASP A 92 -12.05 -1.04 8.93
N TYR A 93 -11.22 -1.08 7.87
CA TYR A 93 -11.61 -0.63 6.53
C TYR A 93 -12.76 -1.46 5.94
N VAL A 94 -12.70 -2.79 6.09
CA VAL A 94 -13.75 -3.71 5.64
C VAL A 94 -15.03 -3.53 6.45
N ASN A 95 -14.93 -3.37 7.77
CA ASN A 95 -16.10 -3.17 8.64
C ASN A 95 -16.82 -1.82 8.44
N THR A 96 -16.17 -0.83 7.81
CA THR A 96 -16.77 0.49 7.56
C THR A 96 -17.78 0.48 6.39
N GLY A 97 -18.03 -0.68 5.75
CA GLY A 97 -19.14 -0.83 4.80
C GLY A 97 -18.90 -0.20 3.42
N LEU A 98 -17.64 -0.03 3.00
CA LEU A 98 -17.29 0.30 1.60
C LEU A 98 -17.11 -0.97 0.72
N GLY A 99 -17.51 -2.13 1.23
CA GLY A 99 -17.55 -3.40 0.50
C GLY A 99 -18.99 -3.87 0.31
N VAL A 100 -19.71 -3.22 -0.62
CA VAL A 100 -20.82 -3.80 -1.39
C VAL A 100 -20.75 -3.30 -2.83
#